data_AF-A0A947KHW5-F1
#
_entry.id   AF-A0A947KHW5-F1
#
_cell.length_a   1.000
_cell.length_b   1.000
_cell.length_c   1.000
_cell.angle_alpha   90.00
_cell.angle_beta   90.00
_cell.angle_gamma   90.00
#
_symmetry.space_group_name_H-M   'P 1'
#
loop_
_entity.id
_entity.type
_entity.pdbx_description
1 polymer ?
#
loop_
_entity_poly.entity_id
_entity_poly.type
_entity_poly.pdbx_seq_one_letter_code
_entity_poly.pdbx_strand_id
1 'polypeptide(L)'
;MINIKNHKQQQIFDSWSHLGPKRRKLLDESWAGLFRKELLPVLPIEKLIPFFDAGFGRPTKEIYTSLSVLLFQQMNDLTDEEVCQQLAFDLRWHYALNLYEESDAAKYICPKTLWSMRNIRIRPVKCIFTSMAGFIILVLTHHVVG
;
A
#
# COMPACT_ATOMS: atom_id res chain seq x y z
N MET A 1 5.59 -13.97 -13.67
CA MET A 1 4.93 -14.70 -12.57
C MET A 1 4.40 -13.65 -11.60
N ILE A 2 3.09 -13.59 -11.38
CA ILE A 2 2.44 -12.59 -10.53
C ILE A 2 2.67 -12.95 -9.06
N ASN A 3 3.15 -12.01 -8.24
CA ASN A 3 3.30 -12.21 -6.80
C ASN A 3 2.13 -11.56 -6.05
N ILE A 4 1.36 -12.38 -5.33
CA ILE A 4 0.22 -11.96 -4.52
C ILE A 4 0.37 -12.61 -3.14
N LYS A 5 0.73 -11.81 -2.15
CA LYS A 5 0.69 -12.19 -0.74
C LYS A 5 -0.74 -12.23 -0.25
N ASN A 6 -1.07 -13.27 0.50
CA ASN A 6 -2.33 -13.35 1.22
C ASN A 6 -2.23 -12.53 2.51
N HIS A 7 -2.66 -11.26 2.44
CA HIS A 7 -2.67 -10.39 3.62
C HIS A 7 -3.72 -10.77 4.67
N LYS A 8 -4.60 -11.76 4.38
CA LYS A 8 -5.54 -12.34 5.35
C LYS A 8 -4.91 -13.47 6.19
N GLN A 9 -3.77 -14.01 5.78
CA GLN A 9 -3.03 -14.99 6.58
C GLN A 9 -2.28 -14.29 7.71
N GLN A 10 -2.65 -14.62 8.95
CA GLN A 10 -1.93 -14.16 10.13
C GLN A 10 -0.58 -14.87 10.21
N GLN A 11 0.49 -14.08 10.36
CA GLN A 11 1.83 -14.62 10.59
C GLN A 11 1.87 -15.24 11.99
N ILE A 12 2.52 -16.40 12.11
CA ILE A 12 2.69 -17.12 13.38
C ILE A 12 3.54 -16.29 14.36
N PHE A 13 4.42 -15.43 13.84
CA PHE A 13 5.27 -14.52 14.61
C PHE A 13 4.89 -13.07 14.34
N ASP A 14 4.93 -12.21 15.37
CA ASP A 14 4.76 -10.78 15.19
C ASP A 14 6.01 -10.17 14.57
N SER A 15 5.94 -9.90 13.25
CA SER A 15 7.00 -9.25 12.48
C SER A 15 7.37 -7.86 12.98
N TRP A 16 6.56 -7.28 13.87
CA TRP A 16 6.75 -5.95 14.42
C TRP A 16 7.11 -5.94 15.91
N SER A 17 7.48 -7.10 16.46
CA SER A 17 7.90 -7.26 17.86
C SER A 17 9.09 -6.38 18.27
N HIS A 18 9.88 -5.91 17.30
CA HIS A 18 10.95 -4.94 17.52
C HIS A 18 10.45 -3.54 17.92
N LEU A 19 9.16 -3.25 17.78
CA LEU A 19 8.55 -1.98 18.19
C LEU A 19 8.09 -2.06 19.63
N GLY A 20 8.61 -1.15 20.47
CA GLY A 20 8.13 -1.01 21.84
C GLY A 20 6.62 -0.67 21.89
N PRO A 21 5.93 -1.03 22.99
CA PRO A 21 4.45 -1.00 23.07
C PRO A 21 3.85 0.39 22.81
N LYS A 22 4.53 1.47 23.23
CA LYS A 22 4.10 2.84 22.96
C LYS A 22 4.11 3.18 21.47
N ARG A 23 5.19 2.83 20.76
CA ARG A 23 5.34 3.07 19.30
C ARG A 23 4.35 2.22 18.52
N ARG A 24 4.13 0.98 18.96
CA ARG A 24 3.14 0.08 18.36
C ARG A 24 1.73 0.65 18.46
N LYS A 25 1.33 1.10 19.66
CA LYS A 25 0.03 1.75 19.87
C LYS A 25 -0.17 2.96 18.96
N LEU A 26 0.84 3.84 18.87
CA LEU A 26 0.78 5.00 17.97
C LEU A 26 0.62 4.61 16.49
N LEU A 27 1.26 3.52 16.05
CA LEU A 27 1.08 3.01 14.68
C LEU A 27 -0.30 2.41 14.46
N ASP A 28 -0.82 1.67 15.44
CA ASP A 28 -2.14 1.06 15.39
C ASP A 28 -3.27 2.08 15.36
N GLU A 29 -3.11 3.20 16.06
CA GLU A 29 -4.05 4.33 16.11
C GLU A 29 -3.85 5.32 14.94
N SER A 30 -2.74 5.21 14.21
CA SER A 30 -2.48 6.06 13.05
C SER A 30 -3.26 5.61 11.81
N TRP A 31 -3.23 6.46 10.77
CA TRP A 31 -3.76 6.13 9.44
C TRP A 31 -3.22 4.81 8.89
N ALA A 32 -1.99 4.41 9.25
CA ALA A 32 -1.38 3.17 8.78
C ALA A 32 -2.05 1.93 9.39
N GLY A 33 -2.38 1.99 10.68
CA GLY A 33 -3.11 0.93 11.36
C GLY A 33 -4.53 0.77 10.81
N LEU A 34 -5.21 1.89 10.58
CA LEU A 34 -6.51 1.92 9.91
C LEU A 34 -6.44 1.31 8.51
N PHE A 35 -5.46 1.74 7.71
CA PHE A 35 -5.29 1.25 6.34
C PHE A 35 -5.06 -0.26 6.31
N ARG A 36 -4.17 -0.76 7.17
CA ARG A 36 -3.85 -2.18 7.28
C ARG A 36 -5.08 -3.03 7.61
N LYS A 37 -5.95 -2.54 8.50
CA LYS A 37 -7.11 -3.29 9.01
C LYS A 37 -8.32 -3.21 8.07
N GLU A 38 -8.64 -2.01 7.59
CA GLU A 38 -9.90 -1.76 6.90
C GLU A 38 -9.75 -1.75 5.38
N LEU A 39 -8.64 -1.20 4.86
CA LEU A 39 -8.50 -0.92 3.42
C LEU A 39 -7.76 -2.02 2.69
N LEU A 40 -6.64 -2.48 3.24
CA LEU A 40 -5.81 -3.52 2.63
C LEU A 40 -6.63 -4.78 2.28
N PRO A 41 -7.56 -5.30 3.13
CA PRO A 41 -8.32 -6.50 2.81
C PRO A 41 -9.44 -6.33 1.77
N VAL A 42 -9.89 -5.08 1.53
CA VAL A 42 -11.00 -4.76 0.61
C VAL A 42 -10.53 -4.22 -0.74
N LEU A 43 -9.21 -4.07 -0.93
CA LEU A 43 -8.66 -3.63 -2.21
C LEU A 43 -9.09 -4.60 -3.33
N PRO A 44 -9.69 -4.10 -4.43
CA PRO A 44 -10.27 -4.95 -5.47
C PRO A 44 -9.20 -5.48 -6.44
N ILE A 45 -8.25 -6.25 -5.91
CA ILE A 45 -7.08 -6.73 -6.65
C ILE A 45 -7.45 -7.71 -7.74
N GLU A 46 -8.48 -8.52 -7.52
CA GLU A 46 -9.01 -9.45 -8.52
C GLU A 46 -9.41 -8.76 -9.82
N LYS A 47 -9.92 -7.53 -9.74
CA LYS A 47 -10.27 -6.71 -10.90
C LYS A 47 -9.04 -6.16 -11.63
N LEU A 48 -7.88 -6.15 -10.96
CA LEU A 48 -6.65 -5.54 -11.44
C LEU A 48 -5.65 -6.58 -11.96
N ILE A 49 -5.71 -7.83 -11.49
CA ILE A 49 -4.86 -8.95 -11.94
C ILE A 49 -4.75 -9.02 -13.48
N PRO A 50 -5.85 -8.92 -14.27
CA PRO A 50 -5.75 -9.03 -15.73
C PRO A 50 -4.95 -7.92 -16.41
N PHE A 51 -4.71 -6.81 -15.71
CA PHE A 51 -3.94 -5.67 -16.23
C PHE A 51 -2.43 -5.81 -15.94
N PHE A 52 -2.04 -6.71 -15.03
CA PHE A 52 -0.64 -7.02 -14.74
C PHE A 52 -0.22 -8.28 -15.52
N ASP A 53 0.22 -8.10 -16.78
CA ASP A 53 0.69 -9.21 -17.62
C ASP A 53 2.12 -9.66 -17.26
N ALA A 54 2.48 -10.91 -17.58
CA ALA A 54 3.76 -11.54 -17.34
C ALA A 54 4.96 -10.88 -18.06
N GLY A 55 4.71 -9.99 -19.02
CA GLY A 55 5.73 -9.22 -19.74
C GLY A 55 6.22 -7.95 -19.02
N PHE A 56 5.65 -7.60 -17.86
CA PHE A 56 6.05 -6.40 -17.11
C PHE A 56 7.30 -6.62 -16.24
N GLY A 57 8.48 -6.59 -16.87
CA GLY A 57 9.76 -6.47 -16.16
C GLY A 57 10.06 -7.53 -15.10
N ARG A 58 11.04 -7.24 -14.22
CA ARG A 58 11.43 -8.09 -13.07
C ARG A 58 10.19 -8.49 -12.28
N PRO A 59 10.03 -9.77 -11.84
CA PRO A 59 8.82 -10.30 -11.22
C PRO A 59 8.16 -9.25 -10.36
N THR A 60 7.01 -8.80 -10.84
CA THR A 60 6.33 -7.59 -10.40
C THR A 60 6.19 -7.63 -8.90
N LYS A 61 6.58 -6.52 -8.27
CA LYS A 61 6.35 -6.29 -6.84
C LYS A 61 4.91 -6.69 -6.47
N GLU A 62 4.74 -7.05 -5.20
CA GLU A 62 3.42 -7.34 -4.63
C GLU A 62 2.35 -6.36 -5.12
N ILE A 63 1.30 -6.89 -5.76
CA ILE A 63 0.24 -6.08 -6.38
C ILE A 63 -0.41 -5.15 -5.34
N TYR A 64 -0.55 -5.62 -4.10
CA TYR A 64 -1.03 -4.83 -2.96
C TYR A 64 -0.17 -3.58 -2.73
N THR A 65 1.16 -3.75 -2.71
CA THR A 65 2.12 -2.66 -2.56
C THR A 65 1.99 -1.67 -3.71
N SER A 66 2.03 -2.15 -4.95
CA SER A 66 1.93 -1.28 -6.12
C SER A 66 0.64 -0.46 -6.15
N LEU A 67 -0.49 -1.08 -5.85
CA LEU A 67 -1.79 -0.41 -5.84
C LEU A 67 -1.87 0.64 -4.72
N SER A 68 -1.42 0.26 -3.53
CA SER A 68 -1.50 1.12 -2.36
C SER A 68 -0.53 2.29 -2.45
N VAL A 69 0.63 2.10 -3.07
CA VAL A 69 1.58 3.16 -3.38
C VAL A 69 0.97 4.20 -4.34
N LEU A 70 0.29 3.75 -5.40
CA LEU A 70 -0.43 4.66 -6.31
C LEU A 70 -1.59 5.36 -5.60
N LEU A 71 -2.29 4.68 -4.68
CA LEU A 71 -3.33 5.29 -3.87
C LEU A 71 -2.77 6.41 -2.98
N PHE A 72 -1.72 6.12 -2.21
CA PHE A 72 -1.09 7.08 -1.32
C PHE A 72 -0.53 8.28 -2.09
N GLN A 73 0.01 8.02 -3.28
CA GLN A 73 0.46 9.07 -4.18
C GLN A 73 -0.68 10.02 -4.55
N GLN A 74 -1.84 9.49 -4.95
CA GLN A 74 -2.98 10.32 -5.34
C GLN A 74 -3.65 11.01 -4.15
N MET A 75 -3.71 10.34 -2.99
CA MET A 75 -4.33 10.91 -1.79
C MET A 75 -3.53 12.09 -1.20
N ASN A 76 -2.20 12.01 -1.28
CA ASN A 76 -1.30 13.01 -0.69
C ASN A 76 -0.67 13.93 -1.73
N ASP A 77 -1.11 13.84 -3.00
CA ASP A 77 -0.58 14.60 -4.14
C ASP A 77 0.97 14.56 -4.24
N LEU A 78 1.54 13.36 -4.08
CA LEU A 78 2.99 13.16 -4.04
C LEU A 78 3.60 12.98 -5.43
N THR A 79 4.83 13.45 -5.58
CA THR A 79 5.69 13.17 -6.73
C THR A 79 6.17 11.72 -6.75
N ASP A 80 6.65 11.25 -7.91
CA ASP A 80 7.16 9.87 -8.03
C ASP A 80 8.38 9.64 -7.13
N GLU A 81 9.24 10.64 -6.99
CA GLU A 81 10.43 10.63 -6.14
C GLU A 81 10.07 10.54 -4.65
N GLU A 82 9.12 11.36 -4.19
CA GLU A 82 8.64 11.32 -2.81
C GLU A 82 8.05 9.96 -2.47
N VAL A 83 7.24 9.41 -3.37
CA VAL A 83 6.66 8.08 -3.18
C VAL A 83 7.75 7.01 -3.03
N CYS A 84 8.79 7.06 -3.87
CA CYS A 84 9.91 6.12 -3.77
C CYS A 84 10.63 6.25 -2.42
N GLN A 85 10.83 7.48 -1.93
CA GLN A 85 11.43 7.74 -0.62
C GLN A 85 10.55 7.28 0.54
N GLN A 86 9.24 7.57 0.51
CA GLN A 86 8.30 7.15 1.54
C GLN A 86 8.22 5.62 1.62
N LEU A 87 8.14 4.93 0.47
CA LEU A 87 8.16 3.47 0.47
C LEU A 87 9.49 2.91 0.99
N ALA A 88 10.62 3.56 0.71
CA ALA A 88 11.93 3.10 1.17
C ALA A 88 12.12 3.25 2.68
N PHE A 89 11.68 4.36 3.27
CA PHE A 89 12.09 4.76 4.61
C PHE A 89 10.95 4.91 5.63
N ASP A 90 9.70 5.10 5.20
CA ASP A 90 8.60 5.35 6.14
C ASP A 90 8.04 4.04 6.70
N LEU A 91 8.30 3.83 7.98
CA LEU A 91 7.78 2.69 8.74
C LEU A 91 6.24 2.61 8.72
N ARG A 92 5.53 3.74 8.63
CA ARG A 92 4.06 3.78 8.54
C ARG A 92 3.59 3.17 7.23
N TRP A 93 4.32 3.39 6.13
CA TRP A 93 4.02 2.75 4.85
C TRP A 93 4.29 1.25 4.92
N HIS A 94 5.43 0.85 5.52
CA HIS A 94 5.71 -0.58 5.71
C HIS A 94 4.63 -1.25 6.56
N TYR A 95 4.17 -0.55 7.60
CA TYR A 95 3.13 -1.04 8.50
C TYR A 95 1.78 -1.17 7.80
N ALA A 96 1.34 -0.13 7.08
CA ALA A 96 0.09 -0.09 6.34
C ALA A 96 0.00 -1.23 5.31
N LEU A 97 1.11 -1.51 4.63
CA LEU A 97 1.21 -2.51 3.57
C LEU A 97 1.54 -3.92 4.08
N ASN A 98 1.72 -4.09 5.38
CA ASN A 98 2.19 -5.34 6.00
C ASN A 98 3.53 -5.83 5.38
N LEU A 99 4.44 -4.90 5.08
CA LEU A 99 5.78 -5.20 4.56
C LEU A 99 6.73 -5.49 5.72
N TYR A 100 6.90 -6.77 6.03
CA TYR A 100 7.82 -7.27 7.04
C TYR A 100 9.22 -7.59 6.50
N GLU A 101 9.37 -7.64 5.17
CA GLU A 101 10.63 -7.98 4.53
C GLU A 101 11.50 -6.73 4.37
N GLU A 102 12.74 -6.79 4.85
CA GLU A 102 13.71 -5.68 4.77
C GLU A 102 14.43 -5.57 3.42
N SER A 103 14.05 -6.36 2.42
CA SER A 103 14.72 -6.35 1.12
C SER A 103 14.33 -5.13 0.29
N ASP A 104 15.26 -4.65 -0.55
CA ASP A 104 14.98 -3.60 -1.53
C ASP A 104 13.84 -4.00 -2.49
N ALA A 105 13.72 -5.29 -2.78
CA ALA A 105 12.62 -5.81 -3.59
C ALA A 105 11.26 -5.53 -2.95
N ALA A 106 11.14 -5.57 -1.62
CA ALA A 106 9.93 -5.22 -0.90
C ALA A 106 9.79 -3.69 -0.73
N LYS A 107 10.81 -3.01 -0.21
CA LYS A 107 10.72 -1.63 0.28
C LYS A 107 11.13 -0.54 -0.72
N TYR A 108 11.76 -0.86 -1.86
CA TYR A 108 12.21 0.15 -2.81
C TYR A 108 11.61 -0.01 -4.21
N ILE A 109 10.90 1.00 -4.72
CA ILE A 109 10.40 1.02 -6.11
C ILE A 109 11.11 2.13 -6.88
N CYS A 110 11.42 1.90 -8.16
CA CYS A 110 11.99 2.94 -8.99
C CYS A 110 10.88 3.79 -9.66
N PRO A 111 11.11 5.09 -9.89
CA PRO A 111 10.12 5.98 -10.53
C PRO A 111 9.62 5.47 -11.89
N LYS A 112 10.50 4.85 -12.68
CA LYS A 112 10.13 4.27 -13.99
C LYS A 112 9.10 3.15 -13.87
N THR A 113 9.15 2.38 -12.78
CA THR A 113 8.15 1.34 -12.50
C THR A 113 6.81 1.97 -12.13
N LEU A 114 6.80 3.01 -11.30
CA LEU A 114 5.58 3.77 -10.98
C LEU A 114 4.93 4.37 -12.23
N TRP A 115 5.74 4.99 -13.09
CA TRP A 115 5.28 5.54 -14.36
C TRP A 115 4.68 4.46 -15.26
N SER A 116 5.34 3.30 -15.38
CA SER A 116 4.82 2.17 -16.14
C SER A 116 3.48 1.70 -15.58
N MET A 117 3.38 1.52 -14.26
CA MET A 117 2.14 1.11 -13.59
C MET A 117 1.00 2.11 -13.80
N ARG A 118 1.27 3.41 -13.70
CA ARG A 118 0.27 4.48 -13.95
C ARG A 118 -0.29 4.42 -15.37
N ASN A 119 0.56 4.09 -16.34
CA ASN A 119 0.20 4.00 -17.76
C ASN A 119 -0.54 2.71 -18.15
N ILE A 120 -0.60 1.70 -17.27
CA ILE A 120 -1.47 0.53 -17.43
C ILE A 120 -2.92 0.96 -17.20
N ARG A 121 -3.46 1.75 -18.14
CA ARG A 121 -4.85 2.23 -18.29
C ARG A 121 -5.71 2.08 -17.02
N ILE A 122 -5.31 2.75 -15.94
CA ILE A 122 -5.93 2.77 -14.60
C ILE A 122 -7.26 3.58 -14.61
N ARG A 123 -7.93 3.72 -15.75
CA ARG A 123 -9.25 4.39 -15.85
C ARG A 123 -10.30 3.84 -14.87
N PRO A 124 -10.44 2.51 -14.66
CA PRO A 124 -11.41 2.00 -13.68
C PRO A 124 -10.97 2.24 -12.23
N VAL A 125 -9.66 2.32 -11.97
CA VAL A 125 -9.14 2.47 -10.61
C VAL A 125 -9.28 3.90 -10.12
N LYS A 126 -9.20 4.92 -11.00
CA LYS A 126 -9.57 6.29 -10.62
C LYS A 126 -10.98 6.36 -10.04
N CYS A 127 -11.95 5.65 -10.65
CA CYS A 127 -13.34 5.62 -10.20
C CYS A 127 -13.50 4.86 -8.86
N ILE A 128 -12.81 3.73 -8.71
CA ILE A 128 -12.72 3.00 -7.43
C ILE A 128 -12.06 3.89 -6.35
N PHE A 129 -11.01 4.63 -6.71
CA PHE A 129 -10.27 5.50 -5.81
C PHE A 129 -11.08 6.74 -5.41
N THR A 130 -11.90 7.33 -6.27
CA THR A 130 -12.78 8.42 -5.85
C THR A 130 -13.85 7.92 -4.88
N SER A 131 -14.38 6.72 -5.12
CA SER A 131 -15.35 6.09 -4.21
C SER A 131 -14.72 5.68 -2.87
N MET A 132 -13.49 5.17 -2.87
CA MET A 132 -12.76 4.79 -1.66
C MET A 132 -12.20 6.00 -0.93
N ALA A 133 -11.71 7.04 -1.61
CA ALA A 133 -11.18 8.25 -0.98
C ALA A 133 -12.24 8.96 -0.12
N GLY A 134 -13.51 8.98 -0.56
CA GLY A 134 -14.61 9.47 0.27
C GLY A 134 -14.79 8.67 1.55
N PHE A 135 -14.72 7.33 1.47
CA PHE A 135 -14.77 6.44 2.63
C PHE A 135 -13.54 6.62 3.54
N ILE A 136 -12.35 6.77 2.97
CA ILE A 136 -11.09 6.94 3.71
C ILE A 136 -11.06 8.31 4.40
N ILE A 137 -11.45 9.38 3.71
CA ILE A 137 -11.56 10.72 4.32
C ILE A 137 -12.60 10.70 5.44
N LEU A 138 -13.75 10.06 5.25
CA LEU A 138 -14.81 9.96 6.26
C LEU A 138 -14.35 9.16 7.49
N VAL A 139 -13.63 8.05 7.30
CA VAL A 139 -13.07 7.24 8.39
C VAL A 139 -11.90 7.94 9.08
N LEU A 140 -11.02 8.63 8.34
CA LEU A 140 -9.93 9.40 8.93
C LEU A 140 -10.42 10.65 9.66
N THR A 141 -11.44 11.36 9.15
CA THR A 141 -12.02 12.54 9.82
C THR A 141 -12.81 12.18 11.05
N HIS A 142 -13.55 11.07 11.06
CA HIS A 142 -14.22 10.58 12.28
C HIS A 142 -13.24 10.18 13.39
N HIS A 143 -12.01 9.77 13.05
CA HIS A 143 -11.01 9.36 14.04
C HIS A 143 -10.10 10.50 14.53
N VAL A 144 -10.08 11.65 13.84
CA VAL A 144 -9.31 12.86 14.22
C VAL A 144 -10.13 13.81 15.12
N VAL A 145 -11.45 13.62 15.24
CA VAL A 145 -12.34 14.45 16.08
C VAL A 145 -12.72 13.77 17.42
N GLY A 146 -12.16 12.60 17.73
CA GLY A 146 -12.41 11.84 18.96
C GLY A 146 -11.28 11.93 19.98
#